data_AF-A0A6J4YNJ0-F1
#
_entry.id   AF-A0A6J4YNJ0-F1
#
_cell.length_a   1.000
_cell.length_b   1.000
_cell.length_c   1.000
_cell.angle_alpha   90.00
_cell.angle_beta   90.00
_cell.angle_gamma   90.00
#
_symmetry.space_group_name_H-M   'P 1'
#
loop_
_entity.id
_entity.type
_entity.pdbx_description
1 polymer ?
#
loop_
_entity_poly.entity_id
_entity_poly.type
_entity_poly.pdbx_seq_one_letter_code
_entity_poly.pdbx_strand_id
1 'polypeptide(L)'
;MRPLSFPFSQRIRRLVEWCKNNNMPPVIAKPINKLLQNIAAYKVAYDHPKAHRTSNMVDRLMQRMDRDLFSTQYFHGLIAAAELSIRGWTLIHNFAPYNPKTIIKLNGYRSPAERSNKFSYHDNWLHNLFISASLRGYRSPPQITV
;
A
#
# COMPACT_ATOMS: atom_id res chain seq x y z
N MET A 1 -5.08 2.48 25.95
CA MET A 1 -3.73 2.63 25.32
C MET A 1 -3.40 4.12 25.27
N ARG A 2 -2.24 4.56 25.78
CA ARG A 2 -1.90 5.99 25.85
C ARG A 2 -1.54 6.51 24.45
N PRO A 3 -2.07 7.66 23.98
CA PRO A 3 -1.73 8.19 22.66
C PRO A 3 -0.23 8.51 22.58
N LEU A 4 0.47 7.92 21.60
CA LEU A 4 1.92 8.08 21.41
C LEU A 4 2.29 9.43 20.77
N SER A 5 1.27 10.21 20.43
CA SER A 5 1.36 11.43 19.66
C SER A 5 1.99 12.59 20.45
N PHE A 6 1.73 12.69 21.76
CA PHE A 6 2.41 13.66 22.64
C PHE A 6 3.90 13.32 22.90
N PRO A 7 4.28 12.08 23.28
CA PRO A 7 5.67 11.67 23.39
C PRO A 7 6.47 11.86 22.10
N PHE A 8 5.88 11.58 20.94
CA PHE A 8 6.49 11.83 19.63
C PHE A 8 6.82 13.32 19.45
N SER A 9 5.83 14.20 19.64
CA SER A 9 6.05 15.63 19.46
C SER A 9 7.15 16.18 20.37
N GLN A 10 7.20 15.71 21.62
CA GLN A 10 8.22 16.13 22.56
C GLN A 10 9.62 15.65 22.17
N ARG A 11 9.75 14.43 21.63
CA ARG A 11 11.03 13.92 21.11
C ARG A 11 11.56 14.74 19.95
N ILE A 12 10.70 15.18 19.02
CA ILE A 12 11.12 16.01 17.89
C ILE A 12 11.60 17.39 18.36
N ARG A 13 10.93 18.03 19.33
CA ARG A 13 11.40 19.30 19.90
C ARG A 13 12.78 19.19 20.53
N ARG A 14 13.00 18.15 21.35
CA ARG A 14 14.30 17.87 21.97
C ARG A 14 15.38 17.58 20.94
N LEU A 15 15.05 16.87 19.85
CA LEU A 15 16.00 16.64 18.75
C LEU A 15 16.42 17.94 18.09
N VAL A 16 15.47 18.85 17.84
CA VAL A 16 15.76 20.18 17.25
C VAL A 16 16.63 21.02 18.17
N GLU A 17 16.33 21.05 19.47
CA GLU A 17 17.15 21.73 20.48
C GLU A 17 18.58 21.17 20.50
N TRP A 18 18.71 19.84 20.50
CA TRP A 18 20.01 19.19 20.46
C TRP A 18 20.78 19.52 19.18
N CYS A 19 20.13 19.56 18.01
CA CYS A 19 20.77 19.95 16.76
C CYS A 19 21.27 21.40 16.77
N LYS A 20 20.52 22.31 17.41
CA LYS A 20 20.94 23.71 17.59
C LYS A 20 22.17 23.81 18.50
N ASN A 21 22.16 23.09 19.63
CA ASN A 21 23.25 23.12 20.60
C ASN A 21 24.56 22.50 20.11
N ASN A 22 24.49 21.59 19.13
CA ASN A 22 25.64 20.90 18.56
C ASN A 22 26.08 21.44 17.19
N ASN A 23 25.59 22.62 16.78
CA ASN A 23 25.94 23.27 15.51
C ASN A 23 25.86 22.32 14.29
N MET A 24 24.78 21.55 14.19
CA MET A 24 24.65 20.55 13.14
C MET A 24 24.68 21.17 11.73
N PRO A 25 25.37 20.53 10.75
CA PRO A 25 25.42 21.02 9.39
C PRO A 25 24.03 21.22 8.78
N PRO A 26 23.85 22.21 7.88
CA PRO A 26 22.55 22.51 7.27
C PRO A 26 21.88 21.32 6.57
N VAL A 27 22.67 20.39 6.01
CA VAL A 27 22.17 19.17 5.36
C VAL A 27 21.40 18.26 6.34
N ILE A 28 21.73 18.30 7.63
CA ILE A 28 21.06 17.55 8.71
C ILE A 28 19.98 18.42 9.36
N ALA A 29 20.29 19.69 9.66
CA ALA A 29 19.38 20.58 10.36
C ALA A 29 18.12 20.94 9.54
N LYS A 30 18.24 21.11 8.22
CA LYS A 30 17.10 21.47 7.36
C LYS A 30 15.99 20.41 7.35
N PRO A 31 16.25 19.11 7.11
CA PRO A 31 15.23 18.06 7.22
C PRO A 31 14.57 17.98 8.60
N ILE A 32 15.34 18.13 9.68
CA ILE A 32 14.84 18.06 11.05
C ILE A 32 13.91 19.26 11.35
N ASN A 33 14.27 20.46 10.90
CA ASN A 33 13.39 21.63 11.01
C ASN A 33 12.12 21.48 10.16
N LYS A 34 12.22 20.91 8.96
CA LYS A 34 11.05 20.58 8.13
C LYS A 34 10.12 19.57 8.82
N LEU A 35 10.68 18.58 9.52
CA LEU A 35 9.93 17.62 10.32
C LEU A 35 9.17 18.31 11.46
N LEU A 36 9.81 19.26 12.15
CA LEU A 36 9.17 20.07 13.20
C LEU A 36 8.02 20.93 12.64
N GLN A 37 8.23 21.59 11.50
CA GLN A 37 7.19 22.42 10.86
C GLN A 37 5.94 21.62 10.48
N ASN A 38 6.12 20.35 10.11
CA ASN A 38 5.04 19.46 9.68
C ASN A 38 4.59 18.48 10.78
N ILE A 39 4.97 18.72 12.03
CA ILE A 39 4.76 17.81 13.16
C ILE A 39 3.30 17.40 13.34
N ALA A 40 2.36 18.29 13.06
CA ALA A 40 0.93 18.04 13.18
C ALA A 40 0.48 16.93 12.21
N ALA A 41 0.95 16.95 10.96
CA ALA A 41 0.64 15.92 9.96
C ALA A 41 1.22 14.55 10.36
N TYR A 42 2.46 14.52 10.84
CA TYR A 42 3.10 13.26 11.28
C TYR A 42 2.47 12.69 12.55
N LYS A 43 1.96 13.56 13.43
CA LYS A 43 1.37 13.18 14.71
C LYS A 43 0.14 12.28 14.55
N VAL A 44 -0.67 12.50 13.52
CA VAL A 44 -1.90 11.73 13.23
C VAL A 44 -1.63 10.23 13.14
N ALA A 45 -0.51 9.84 12.53
CA ALA A 45 -0.14 8.42 12.44
C ALA A 45 0.04 7.78 13.84
N TYR A 46 0.55 8.54 14.81
CA TYR A 46 0.81 8.04 16.17
C TYR A 46 -0.46 7.86 17.01
N ASP A 47 -1.59 8.42 16.60
CA ASP A 47 -2.90 8.11 17.19
C ASP A 47 -3.43 6.73 16.73
N HIS A 48 -2.80 6.13 15.72
CA HIS A 48 -3.05 4.76 15.26
C HIS A 48 -1.84 3.86 15.54
N PRO A 49 -1.78 3.15 16.68
CA PRO A 49 -0.61 2.36 17.09
C PRO A 49 -0.26 1.22 16.13
N LYS A 50 -1.27 0.65 15.45
CA LYS A 50 -1.11 -0.45 14.51
C LYS A 50 -0.83 -0.01 13.08
N ALA A 51 -0.93 1.29 12.77
CA ALA A 51 -0.70 1.79 11.42
C ALA A 51 0.79 1.76 11.09
N HIS A 52 1.13 1.32 9.88
CA HIS A 52 2.49 1.43 9.38
C HIS A 52 2.93 2.89 9.32
N ARG A 53 4.19 3.15 9.65
CA ARG A 53 4.76 4.51 9.70
C ARG A 53 5.38 4.95 8.37
N THR A 54 5.51 4.01 7.43
CA THR A 54 6.04 4.25 6.10
C THR A 54 5.08 3.69 5.06
N SER A 55 4.96 4.41 3.95
CA SER A 55 4.20 3.99 2.76
C SER A 55 4.97 3.01 1.89
N ASN A 56 6.19 2.58 2.28
CA ASN A 56 7.09 1.78 1.45
C ASN A 56 6.43 0.58 0.75
N MET A 57 5.48 -0.09 1.40
CA MET A 57 4.76 -1.22 0.79
C MET A 57 3.79 -0.77 -0.31
N VAL A 58 3.14 0.38 -0.13
CA VAL A 58 2.31 1.04 -1.14
C VAL A 58 3.19 1.61 -2.25
N ASP A 59 4.29 2.28 -1.91
CA ASP A 59 5.20 2.88 -2.90
C ASP A 59 5.78 1.82 -3.83
N ARG A 60 6.17 0.65 -3.30
CA ARG A 60 6.64 -0.48 -4.11
C ARG A 60 5.56 -1.03 -5.05
N LEU A 61 4.31 -1.03 -4.62
CA LEU A 61 3.17 -1.42 -5.46
C LEU A 61 2.97 -0.40 -6.58
N MET A 62 2.92 0.88 -6.22
CA MET A 62 2.71 1.98 -7.16
C MET A 62 3.84 2.10 -8.19
N GLN A 63 5.10 1.91 -7.78
CA GLN A 63 6.25 1.88 -8.69
C GLN A 63 6.16 0.74 -9.70
N ARG A 64 5.61 -0.41 -9.31
CA ARG A 64 5.39 -1.54 -10.23
C ARG A 64 4.27 -1.25 -11.22
N MET A 65 3.21 -0.57 -10.77
CA MET A 65 2.12 -0.10 -11.64
C MET A 65 2.61 0.96 -12.62
N ASP A 66 3.39 1.93 -12.15
CA ASP A 66 3.99 2.99 -12.97
C ASP A 66 4.86 2.42 -14.10
N ARG A 67 5.67 1.40 -13.79
CA ARG A 67 6.46 0.71 -14.80
C ARG A 67 5.60 0.00 -15.86
N ASP A 68 4.51 -0.63 -15.45
CA ASP A 68 3.58 -1.29 -16.36
C ASP A 68 2.91 -0.28 -17.29
N LEU A 69 2.42 0.81 -16.71
CA LEU A 69 1.88 1.95 -17.45
C LEU A 69 2.89 2.52 -18.42
N PHE A 70 4.13 2.77 -18.00
CA PHE A 70 5.17 3.25 -18.89
C PHE A 70 5.37 2.32 -20.10
N SER A 71 5.39 1.00 -19.88
CA SER A 71 5.48 0.01 -20.95
C SER A 71 4.29 -0.01 -21.90
N THR A 72 3.09 0.37 -21.45
CA THR A 72 1.89 0.47 -22.28
C THR A 72 1.66 1.87 -22.84
N GLN A 73 2.65 2.77 -22.78
CA GLN A 73 2.49 4.18 -23.15
C GLN A 73 1.36 4.85 -22.34
N TYR A 74 1.34 4.59 -21.03
CA TYR A 74 0.37 5.06 -20.06
C TYR A 74 -1.08 4.84 -20.54
N PHE A 75 -1.80 5.92 -20.80
CA PHE A 75 -3.20 5.93 -21.19
C PHE A 75 -3.38 6.43 -22.63
N HIS A 76 -2.37 6.25 -23.49
CA HIS A 76 -2.49 6.60 -24.90
C HIS A 76 -3.62 5.77 -25.56
N GLY A 77 -4.52 6.46 -26.27
CA GLY A 77 -5.67 5.86 -26.94
C GLY A 77 -7.00 6.19 -26.27
N LEU A 78 -7.90 5.21 -26.20
CA LEU A 78 -9.25 5.37 -25.65
C LEU A 78 -9.27 5.13 -24.14
N ILE A 79 -10.05 5.93 -23.40
CA ILE A 79 -10.25 5.77 -21.95
C ILE A 79 -10.71 4.34 -21.60
N ALA A 80 -11.61 3.76 -22.41
CA ALA A 80 -12.08 2.39 -22.22
C ALA A 80 -10.94 1.36 -22.27
N ALA A 81 -9.94 1.56 -23.13
CA ALA A 81 -8.77 0.69 -23.21
C ALA A 81 -7.86 0.85 -21.98
N ALA A 82 -7.65 2.09 -21.52
CA ALA A 82 -6.92 2.38 -20.29
C ALA A 82 -7.57 1.72 -19.06
N GLU A 83 -8.91 1.78 -18.95
CA GLU A 83 -9.65 1.12 -17.88
C GLU A 83 -9.46 -0.41 -17.90
N LEU A 84 -9.60 -1.03 -19.08
CA LEU A 84 -9.39 -2.47 -19.23
C LEU A 84 -7.95 -2.87 -18.91
N SER A 85 -6.97 -2.06 -19.32
CA SER A 85 -5.55 -2.29 -19.04
C SER A 85 -5.27 -2.31 -17.53
N ILE A 86 -5.67 -1.26 -16.80
CA ILE A 86 -5.48 -1.18 -15.35
C ILE A 86 -6.24 -2.28 -14.60
N ARG A 87 -7.45 -2.64 -15.06
CA ARG A 87 -8.20 -3.78 -14.50
C ARG A 87 -7.42 -5.08 -14.70
N GLY A 88 -6.91 -5.32 -15.90
CA GLY A 88 -6.08 -6.49 -16.22
C GLY A 88 -4.85 -6.57 -15.31
N TRP A 89 -4.11 -5.47 -15.17
CA TRP A 89 -2.96 -5.39 -14.27
C TRP A 89 -3.34 -5.72 -12.82
N THR A 90 -4.46 -5.17 -12.33
CA THR A 90 -4.95 -5.41 -10.96
C THR A 90 -5.31 -6.89 -10.73
N LEU A 91 -5.94 -7.54 -11.71
CA LEU A 91 -6.28 -8.96 -11.64
C LEU A 91 -5.00 -9.81 -11.59
N ILE A 92 -4.03 -9.55 -12.47
CA ILE A 92 -2.75 -10.27 -12.45
C ILE A 92 -2.01 -10.02 -11.15
N HIS A 93 -1.96 -8.77 -10.66
CA HIS A 93 -1.31 -8.45 -9.40
C HIS A 93 -1.89 -9.26 -8.25
N ASN A 94 -3.21 -9.37 -8.15
CA ASN A 94 -3.88 -10.02 -7.02
C ASN A 94 -3.88 -11.55 -7.08
N PHE A 95 -3.95 -12.14 -8.28
CA PHE A 95 -4.15 -13.58 -8.43
C PHE A 95 -2.90 -14.34 -8.89
N ALA A 96 -1.95 -13.70 -9.56
CA ALA A 96 -0.74 -14.39 -9.99
C ALA A 96 0.05 -14.95 -8.79
N PRO A 97 0.66 -16.14 -8.93
CA PRO A 97 1.34 -16.78 -7.83
C PRO A 97 2.61 -16.01 -7.45
N TYR A 98 2.88 -15.98 -6.15
CA TYR A 98 4.16 -15.57 -5.61
C TYR A 98 5.26 -16.53 -6.04
N ASN A 99 6.51 -16.06 -6.02
CA ASN A 99 7.65 -16.95 -6.18
C ASN A 99 7.75 -17.93 -4.98
N PRO A 100 8.34 -19.13 -5.16
CA PRO A 100 8.39 -20.16 -4.11
C PRO A 100 8.99 -19.68 -2.78
N LYS A 101 10.04 -18.85 -2.82
CA LYS A 101 10.65 -18.28 -1.61
C LYS A 101 9.67 -17.40 -0.82
N THR A 102 8.83 -16.66 -1.52
CA THR A 102 7.83 -15.78 -0.93
C THR A 102 6.68 -16.57 -0.33
N ILE A 103 6.27 -17.67 -0.98
CA ILE A 103 5.26 -18.60 -0.44
C ILE A 103 5.72 -19.16 0.92
N ILE A 104 6.96 -19.63 1.02
CA ILE A 104 7.55 -20.12 2.27
C ILE A 104 7.52 -19.02 3.35
N LYS A 105 7.93 -17.81 2.99
CA LYS A 105 7.94 -16.65 3.91
C LYS A 105 6.54 -16.22 4.37
N LEU A 106 5.53 -16.45 3.54
CA LEU A 106 4.14 -16.05 3.78
C LEU A 106 3.28 -17.24 4.24
N ASN A 107 3.86 -18.19 4.96
CA ASN A 107 3.13 -19.31 5.58
C ASN A 107 2.29 -20.13 4.58
N GLY A 108 2.79 -20.31 3.36
CA GLY A 108 2.12 -21.11 2.33
C GLY A 108 1.08 -20.36 1.49
N TYR A 109 0.76 -19.09 1.79
CA TYR A 109 -0.12 -18.30 0.91
C TYR A 109 0.53 -18.11 -0.47
N ARG A 110 -0.22 -18.40 -1.53
CA ARG A 110 0.28 -18.45 -2.90
C ARG A 110 0.05 -17.16 -3.68
N SER A 111 -0.91 -16.31 -3.30
CA SER A 111 -1.18 -15.03 -3.97
C SER A 111 -1.60 -13.92 -3.00
N PRO A 112 -1.59 -12.63 -3.41
CA PRO A 112 -2.12 -11.55 -2.58
C PRO A 112 -3.59 -11.73 -2.21
N ALA A 113 -4.43 -12.15 -3.15
CA ALA A 113 -5.85 -12.40 -2.91
C ALA A 113 -6.05 -13.47 -1.84
N GLU A 114 -5.34 -14.59 -1.94
CA GLU A 114 -5.41 -15.67 -0.95
C GLU A 114 -4.92 -15.20 0.43
N ARG A 115 -3.82 -14.44 0.48
CA ARG A 115 -3.29 -13.90 1.73
C ARG A 115 -4.27 -12.94 2.42
N SER A 116 -4.97 -12.11 1.64
CA SER A 116 -5.94 -11.15 2.16
C SER A 116 -7.20 -11.88 2.66
N ASN A 117 -7.70 -12.82 1.86
CA ASN A 117 -8.94 -13.55 2.14
C ASN A 117 -8.77 -14.69 3.15
N LYS A 118 -7.54 -15.18 3.36
CA LYS A 118 -7.21 -16.36 4.19
C LYS A 118 -7.73 -17.69 3.64
N PHE A 119 -8.18 -17.73 2.40
CA PHE A 119 -8.61 -18.95 1.70
C PHE A 119 -8.40 -18.81 0.19
N SER A 120 -8.39 -19.95 -0.50
CA SER A 120 -8.44 -20.07 -1.96
C SER A 120 -9.56 -21.02 -2.37
N TYR A 121 -10.08 -20.84 -3.59
CA TYR A 121 -11.13 -21.70 -4.14
C TYR A 121 -10.56 -22.96 -4.82
N HIS A 122 -9.33 -22.86 -5.33
CA HIS A 122 -8.69 -23.90 -6.13
C HIS A 122 -7.16 -23.79 -6.07
N ASP A 123 -6.43 -24.88 -6.30
CA ASP A 123 -4.95 -24.85 -6.31
C ASP A 123 -4.37 -24.04 -7.48
N ASN A 124 -5.02 -24.11 -8.64
CA ASN A 124 -4.71 -23.32 -9.82
C ASN A 124 -5.16 -21.85 -9.65
N TRP A 125 -4.20 -20.93 -9.73
CA TRP A 125 -4.42 -19.48 -9.57
C TRP A 125 -5.39 -18.90 -10.61
N LEU A 126 -5.39 -19.43 -11.84
CA LEU A 126 -6.26 -18.94 -12.91
C LEU A 126 -7.72 -19.31 -12.62
N HIS A 127 -7.97 -20.48 -12.02
CA HIS A 127 -9.32 -20.85 -11.56
C HIS A 127 -9.79 -19.94 -10.42
N ASN A 128 -8.91 -19.57 -9.48
CA ASN A 128 -9.26 -18.61 -8.43
C ASN A 128 -9.70 -17.26 -9.01
N LEU A 129 -9.00 -16.79 -10.05
CA LEU A 129 -9.36 -15.56 -10.76
C LEU A 129 -10.75 -15.69 -11.40
N PHE A 130 -10.99 -16.73 -12.20
CA PHE A 130 -12.28 -16.94 -12.87
C PHE A 130 -13.44 -17.08 -11.89
N ILE A 131 -13.26 -17.86 -10.82
CA ILE A 131 -14.30 -18.04 -9.79
C ILE A 131 -14.59 -16.69 -9.10
N SER A 132 -13.56 -15.91 -8.76
CA SER A 132 -13.75 -14.61 -8.11
C SER A 132 -14.42 -13.58 -9.03
N ALA A 133 -14.09 -13.59 -10.31
CA ALA A 133 -14.67 -12.70 -11.32
C ALA A 133 -16.05 -13.16 -11.82
N SER A 134 -16.48 -14.38 -11.50
CA SER A 134 -17.76 -14.96 -11.95
C SER A 134 -19.00 -14.29 -11.36
N LEU A 135 -18.83 -13.42 -10.36
CA LEU A 135 -19.91 -12.81 -9.57
C LEU A 135 -20.88 -13.85 -8.97
N ARG A 136 -20.46 -15.13 -8.81
CA ARG A 136 -21.36 -16.26 -8.48
C ARG A 136 -22.60 -16.35 -9.40
N GLY A 137 -22.50 -15.87 -10.63
CA GLY A 137 -23.63 -15.81 -11.58
C GLY A 137 -24.58 -14.63 -11.38
N TYR A 138 -24.36 -13.74 -10.40
CA TYR A 138 -25.14 -12.53 -10.24
C TYR A 138 -24.71 -11.48 -11.28
N ARG A 139 -25.57 -11.24 -12.27
CA ARG A 139 -25.37 -10.19 -13.30
C ARG A 139 -26.11 -8.89 -13.00
N SER A 140 -26.84 -8.86 -11.88
CA SER A 140 -27.60 -7.70 -11.43
C SER A 140 -27.08 -7.26 -10.07
N PRO A 141 -26.93 -5.95 -9.81
CA PRO A 141 -26.63 -5.45 -8.47
C PRO A 141 -27.72 -5.91 -7.49
N PRO A 142 -27.39 -6.14 -6.20
CA PRO A 142 -28.38 -6.54 -5.21
C PRO A 142 -29.52 -5.51 -5.19
N GLN A 143 -30.75 -5.98 -5.43
CA GLN A 143 -31.92 -5.13 -5.31
C GLN A 143 -32.05 -4.75 -3.83
N ILE A 144 -31.81 -3.48 -3.53
CA ILE A 144 -32.08 -2.92 -2.22
C ILE A 144 -33.62 -2.87 -2.12
N THR A 145 -34.20 -3.79 -1.35
CA THR A 145 -35.59 -3.68 -0.92
C THR A 145 -35.67 -2.48 0.02
N VAL A 146 -36.35 -1.42 -0.42
CA VAL A 146 -36.75 -0.28 0.41
C VAL A 146 -37.86 -0.71 1.35
#